data_AF-A0A542GG14-F1
#
_entry.id   AF-A0A542GG14-F1
#
_cell.length_a   1.000
_cell.length_b   1.000
_cell.length_c   1.000
_cell.angle_alpha   90.00
_cell.angle_beta   90.00
_cell.angle_gamma   90.00
#
_symmetry.space_group_name_H-M   'P 1'
#
loop_
_entity.id
_entity.type
_entity.pdbx_description
1 polymer ?
#
loop_
_entity_poly.entity_id
_entity_poly.type
_entity_poly.pdbx_seq_one_letter_code
_entity_poly.pdbx_strand_id
1 'polypeptide(L)'
;MTTARNTHLSSAHARPYSAARPSTRQNTLGTGHASVDSGYVGKPTCDKCRTDEFVYLESYIPPTYRRDGTVATLGEVAYTCTRCEEFSAHNVPVTWTPPGWYLG
;
A
#
# COMPACT_ATOMS: atom_id res chain seq x y z
N MET A 1 -64.73 -5.06 27.11
CA MET A 1 -63.40 -5.19 27.72
C MET A 1 -62.79 -6.48 27.18
N THR A 2 -61.77 -6.35 26.34
CA THR A 2 -61.19 -7.42 25.52
C THR A 2 -59.97 -7.98 26.23
N THR A 3 -59.88 -9.30 26.43
CA THR A 3 -58.61 -9.95 26.81
C THR A 3 -58.42 -11.20 25.97
N ALA A 4 -57.47 -11.10 25.04
CA ALA A 4 -57.07 -12.13 24.10
C ALA A 4 -56.27 -13.25 24.78
N ARG A 5 -56.52 -14.48 24.34
CA ARG A 5 -55.71 -15.67 24.63
C ARG A 5 -54.41 -15.58 23.82
N ASN A 6 -53.26 -15.65 24.47
CA ASN A 6 -51.99 -15.83 23.79
C ASN A 6 -51.51 -17.27 23.95
N THR A 7 -51.46 -17.95 22.81
CA THR A 7 -51.08 -19.35 22.62
C THR A 7 -49.57 -19.51 22.80
N HIS A 8 -49.19 -20.58 23.48
CA HIS A 8 -47.82 -21.09 23.57
C HIS A 8 -47.26 -21.40 22.17
N LEU A 9 -46.08 -20.87 21.84
CA LEU A 9 -45.20 -21.47 20.84
C LEU A 9 -43.83 -21.75 21.44
N SER A 10 -43.45 -23.01 21.39
CA SER A 10 -42.21 -23.57 21.90
C SER A 10 -41.09 -23.50 20.87
N SER A 11 -39.90 -23.22 21.40
CA SER A 11 -38.61 -23.87 21.12
C SER A 11 -37.86 -23.64 19.81
N ALA A 12 -36.54 -23.56 20.03
CA ALA A 12 -35.44 -24.04 19.19
C ALA A 12 -34.93 -23.10 18.08
N HIS A 13 -33.81 -22.41 18.36
CA HIS A 13 -32.46 -22.91 18.03
C HIS A 13 -31.43 -21.80 18.26
N ALA A 14 -30.64 -21.92 19.32
CA ALA A 14 -29.36 -21.24 19.39
C ALA A 14 -28.39 -21.93 18.41
N ARG A 15 -27.89 -21.19 17.43
CA ARG A 15 -26.64 -21.54 16.73
C ARG A 15 -25.69 -20.34 16.79
N PRO A 16 -24.51 -20.48 17.40
CA PRO A 16 -23.44 -19.52 17.27
C PRO A 16 -22.76 -19.78 15.92
N TYR A 17 -22.54 -18.72 15.14
CA TYR A 17 -21.58 -18.79 14.04
C TYR A 17 -20.68 -17.57 14.09
N SER A 18 -19.49 -17.80 14.63
CA SER A 18 -18.30 -17.03 14.28
C SER A 18 -18.06 -17.15 12.78
N ALA A 19 -17.90 -16.03 12.10
CA ALA A 19 -17.15 -15.96 10.85
C ALA A 19 -16.48 -14.59 10.77
N ALA A 20 -15.15 -14.62 10.67
CA ALA A 20 -14.28 -13.47 10.54
C ALA A 20 -14.73 -12.52 9.44
N ARG A 21 -14.60 -11.21 9.65
CA ARG A 21 -14.74 -10.21 8.60
C ARG A 21 -13.49 -10.28 7.71
N PRO A 22 -13.55 -10.77 6.45
CA PRO A 22 -12.45 -10.58 5.53
C PRO A 22 -12.66 -9.20 4.92
N SER A 23 -11.92 -8.21 5.38
CA SER A 23 -11.70 -7.00 4.58
C SER A 23 -10.33 -7.12 3.93
N THR A 24 -10.17 -8.16 3.13
CA THR A 24 -9.17 -8.18 2.06
C THR A 24 -9.72 -7.20 1.02
N ARG A 25 -9.36 -5.91 1.11
CA ARG A 25 -9.37 -5.08 -0.10
C ARG A 25 -8.48 -5.83 -1.07
N GLN A 26 -9.12 -6.42 -2.07
CA GLN A 26 -8.44 -7.06 -3.18
C GLN A 26 -7.59 -5.95 -3.81
N ASN A 27 -6.30 -5.97 -3.50
CA ASN A 27 -5.31 -5.32 -4.32
C ASN A 27 -5.32 -6.10 -5.63
N THR A 28 -6.28 -5.80 -6.49
CA THR A 28 -6.05 -5.91 -7.92
C THR A 28 -4.93 -4.92 -8.18
N LEU A 29 -3.69 -5.37 -7.97
CA LEU A 29 -2.59 -5.04 -8.87
C LEU A 29 -3.16 -5.34 -10.25
N GLY A 30 -3.88 -4.37 -10.79
CA GLY A 30 -4.15 -4.31 -12.20
C GLY A 30 -2.79 -4.49 -12.82
N THR A 31 -2.75 -5.34 -13.83
CA THR A 31 -1.69 -5.46 -14.82
C THR A 31 -1.57 -4.11 -15.56
N GLY A 32 -1.33 -3.03 -14.80
CA GLY A 32 -0.77 -1.80 -15.28
C GLY A 32 0.61 -2.21 -15.69
N HIS A 33 0.80 -2.28 -17.00
CA HIS A 33 2.10 -2.40 -17.62
C HIS A 33 3.06 -1.54 -16.81
N ALA A 34 3.94 -2.18 -16.04
CA ALA A 34 5.20 -1.58 -15.70
C ALA A 34 5.82 -1.31 -17.07
N SER A 35 5.65 -0.10 -17.60
CA SER A 35 6.47 0.39 -18.70
C SER A 35 7.85 0.59 -18.11
N VAL A 36 8.50 -0.55 -17.83
CA VAL A 36 9.95 -0.70 -17.71
C VAL A 36 10.54 -0.56 -19.11
N ASP A 37 10.32 0.61 -19.70
CA ASP A 37 11.28 1.21 -20.61
C ASP A 37 11.74 2.45 -19.85
N SER A 38 12.66 2.32 -18.91
CA SER A 38 14.10 2.24 -19.17
C SER A 38 14.75 2.38 -17.79
N GLY A 39 15.95 1.83 -17.57
CA GLY A 39 16.67 1.80 -16.28
C GLY A 39 17.08 3.17 -15.68
N TYR A 40 16.26 4.19 -15.83
CA TYR A 40 16.34 5.44 -15.11
C TYR A 40 15.85 5.24 -13.67
N VAL A 41 16.81 4.94 -12.80
CA VAL A 41 16.65 4.95 -11.34
C VAL A 41 16.66 6.43 -10.94
N GLY A 42 15.48 7.05 -10.97
CA GLY A 42 15.29 8.50 -10.86
C GLY A 42 14.65 8.95 -9.55
N LYS A 43 14.33 10.24 -9.47
CA LYS A 43 13.43 10.79 -8.43
C LYS A 43 12.04 10.17 -8.59
N PRO A 44 11.32 9.85 -7.50
CA PRO A 44 10.01 9.21 -7.61
C PRO A 44 8.98 10.08 -8.34
N THR A 45 8.33 9.51 -9.35
CA THR A 45 7.25 10.13 -10.13
C THR A 45 6.06 9.19 -10.24
N CYS A 46 4.84 9.71 -10.29
CA CYS A 46 3.66 8.89 -10.60
C CYS A 46 3.67 8.48 -12.08
N ASP A 47 3.49 7.20 -12.40
CA ASP A 47 3.48 6.71 -13.80
C ASP A 47 2.33 7.27 -14.63
N LYS A 48 1.16 7.47 -14.01
CA LYS A 48 -0.03 8.04 -14.66
C LYS A 48 0.10 9.55 -14.87
N CYS A 49 0.57 10.29 -13.86
CA CYS A 49 0.72 11.74 -13.96
C CYS A 49 2.02 12.18 -14.65
N ARG A 50 3.03 11.31 -14.71
CA ARG A 50 4.40 11.57 -15.19
C ARG A 50 5.06 12.78 -14.53
N THR A 51 4.80 12.97 -13.25
CA THR A 51 5.35 14.05 -12.41
C THR A 51 5.49 13.60 -10.96
N ASP A 52 6.36 14.28 -10.22
CA ASP A 52 6.50 14.14 -8.76
C ASP A 52 5.66 15.15 -7.97
N GLU A 53 4.99 16.09 -8.63
CA GLU A 53 4.24 17.17 -7.97
C GLU A 53 3.17 16.66 -6.99
N PHE A 54 2.55 15.52 -7.31
CA PHE A 54 1.48 14.90 -6.53
C PHE A 54 1.98 13.73 -5.68
N VAL A 55 3.28 13.51 -5.61
CA VAL A 55 3.89 12.38 -4.90
C VAL A 55 4.04 12.73 -3.42
N TYR A 56 3.36 11.98 -2.56
CA TYR A 56 3.56 12.00 -1.12
C TYR A 56 4.42 10.79 -0.72
N LEU A 57 5.62 11.03 -0.21
CA LEU A 57 6.53 9.98 0.21
C LEU A 57 6.04 9.37 1.54
N GLU A 58 5.87 8.05 1.56
CA GLU A 58 5.39 7.34 2.75
C GLU A 58 6.53 6.68 3.52
N SER A 59 7.48 6.08 2.80
CA SER A 59 8.63 5.44 3.42
C SER A 59 9.84 5.43 2.49
N TYR A 60 11.02 5.34 3.10
CA TYR A 60 12.29 5.18 2.41
C TYR A 60 13.16 4.17 3.14
N ILE A 61 13.70 3.22 2.37
CA ILE A 61 14.68 2.24 2.81
C ILE A 61 16.02 2.64 2.17
N PRO A 62 17.05 2.98 2.97
CA PRO A 62 18.34 3.38 2.42
C PRO A 62 19.05 2.22 1.73
N PRO A 63 19.94 2.50 0.75
CA PRO A 63 20.76 1.46 0.14
C PRO A 63 21.66 0.80 1.18
N THR A 64 21.96 -0.48 0.96
CA THR A 64 22.93 -1.20 1.78
C THR A 64 24.23 -1.42 1.02
N TYR A 65 25.34 -1.48 1.74
CA TYR A 65 26.68 -1.64 1.18
C TYR A 65 27.33 -2.92 1.73
N ARG A 66 28.10 -3.59 0.88
CA ARG A 66 28.99 -4.69 1.29
C ARG A 66 30.22 -4.13 2.03
N ARG A 67 31.00 -5.02 2.64
CA ARG A 67 32.24 -4.66 3.34
C ARG A 67 33.30 -4.04 2.43
N ASP A 68 33.25 -4.34 1.13
CA ASP A 68 34.15 -3.79 0.11
C ASP A 68 33.68 -2.41 -0.41
N GLY A 69 32.60 -1.86 0.15
CA GLY A 69 32.04 -0.57 -0.25
C GLY A 69 31.15 -0.63 -1.49
N THR A 70 30.99 -1.79 -2.12
CA THR A 70 30.07 -1.95 -3.26
C THR A 70 28.62 -1.96 -2.79
N VAL A 71 27.72 -1.50 -3.66
CA VAL A 71 26.27 -1.49 -3.38
C VAL A 71 25.77 -2.95 -3.30
N ALA A 72 25.18 -3.30 -2.17
CA ALA A 72 24.54 -4.60 -1.95
C ALA A 72 23.08 -4.57 -2.39
N THR A 73 22.34 -3.53 -1.99
CA THR A 73 20.96 -3.26 -2.40
C THR A 73 20.79 -1.77 -2.69
N LEU A 74 19.96 -1.44 -3.69
CA LEU A 74 19.55 -0.05 -3.93
C LEU A 74 18.65 0.44 -2.79
N GLY A 75 18.49 1.76 -2.70
CA GLY A 75 17.46 2.32 -1.86
C GLY A 75 16.09 2.07 -2.50
N GLU A 76 15.05 2.03 -1.68
CA GLU A 76 13.67 1.91 -2.13
C GLU A 76 12.86 3.05 -1.53
N VAL A 77 11.96 3.62 -2.33
CA VAL A 77 11.00 4.61 -1.86
C VAL A 77 9.60 4.16 -2.19
N ALA A 78 8.70 4.28 -1.22
CA ALA A 78 7.28 4.10 -1.40
C ALA A 78 6.56 5.45 -1.31
N TYR A 79 5.55 5.62 -2.14
CA TYR A 79 4.82 6.86 -2.25
C TYR A 79 3.36 6.67 -2.68
N THR A 80 2.53 7.62 -2.30
CA THR A 80 1.16 7.73 -2.78
C THR A 80 1.01 8.95 -3.69
N CYS A 81 0.46 8.75 -4.89
CA CYS A 81 0.07 9.84 -5.75
C CYS A 81 -1.29 10.39 -5.28
N THR A 82 -1.32 11.62 -4.79
CA THR A 82 -2.54 12.26 -4.28
C THR A 82 -3.56 12.57 -5.37
N ARG A 83 -3.13 12.63 -6.64
CA ARG A 83 -4.01 12.87 -7.78
C ARG A 83 -4.63 11.59 -8.35
N CYS A 84 -3.87 10.50 -8.36
CA CYS A 84 -4.35 9.19 -8.82
C CYS A 84 -4.92 8.33 -7.70
N GLU A 85 -4.71 8.74 -6.44
CA GLU A 85 -5.08 8.01 -5.23
C GLU A 85 -4.49 6.58 -5.23
N GLU A 86 -3.26 6.45 -5.73
CA GLU A 86 -2.61 5.17 -5.95
C GLU A 86 -1.23 5.15 -5.28
N PHE A 87 -0.95 4.01 -4.65
CA PHE A 87 0.32 3.72 -4.02
C PHE A 87 1.26 3.03 -5.01
N SER A 88 2.54 3.42 -5.00
CA SER A 88 3.60 2.80 -5.78
C SER A 88 4.92 2.82 -5.01
N ALA A 89 5.85 1.96 -5.40
CA ALA A 89 7.20 1.91 -4.85
C ALA A 89 8.21 1.52 -5.92
N HIS A 90 9.41 2.11 -5.88
CA HIS A 90 10.51 1.69 -6.74
C HIS A 90 11.89 1.97 -6.16
N ASN A 91 12.89 1.35 -6.78
CA ASN A 91 14.29 1.54 -6.44
C ASN A 91 14.78 2.93 -6.85
N VAL A 92 15.56 3.55 -5.97
CA VAL A 92 16.19 4.87 -6.14
C VAL A 92 17.72 4.72 -6.12
N PRO A 93 18.45 5.58 -6.85
CA PRO A 93 19.90 5.44 -6.94
C PRO A 93 20.53 5.81 -5.60
N VAL A 94 21.75 5.32 -5.36
CA VAL A 94 22.49 5.62 -4.12
C VAL A 94 22.79 7.12 -3.93
N THR A 95 22.68 7.91 -4.99
CA THR A 95 22.84 9.37 -4.99
C THR A 95 21.55 10.11 -4.64
N TRP A 96 20.42 9.42 -4.51
CA TRP A 96 19.14 10.03 -4.16
C TRP A 96 18.74 9.67 -2.73
N THR A 97 18.28 10.68 -2.01
CA THR A 97 17.65 10.56 -0.70
C THR A 97 16.44 11.50 -0.66
N PRO A 98 15.38 11.17 0.11
CA PRO A 98 14.25 12.08 0.28
C PRO A 98 14.70 13.45 0.82
N PRO A 99 14.06 14.56 0.40
CA PRO A 99 14.31 15.87 0.99
C PRO A 99 14.10 15.82 2.51
N GLY A 100 15.06 16.33 3.28
CA GLY A 100 14.99 16.33 4.74
C GLY A 100 15.32 14.99 5.41
N TRP A 101 15.76 13.96 4.66
CA TRP A 101 16.14 12.64 5.20
C TRP A 101 17.48 12.62 5.96
N TYR A 102 17.99 13.76 6.40
CA TYR A 102 19.17 13.79 7.27
C TYR A 102 18.78 13.34 8.69
N LEU A 103 18.71 12.03 8.89
CA LEU A 103 18.94 11.42 10.19
C LEU A 103 20.45 11.53 10.44
N GLY A 104 20.83 12.32 11.46
CA GLY A 104 22.21 12.72 11.76
C GLY A 104 23.18 11.61 12.17
#